data_AF-A0A1M7BHJ5-F1
#
_entry.id   AF-A0A1M7BHJ5-F1
#
_cell.length_a   1.000
_cell.length_b   1.000
_cell.length_c   1.000
_cell.angle_alpha   90.00
_cell.angle_beta   90.00
_cell.angle_gamma   90.00
#
_symmetry.space_group_name_H-M   'P 1'
#
loop_
_entity.id
_entity.type
_entity.pdbx_description
1 polymer ?
#
loop_
_entity_poly.entity_id
_entity_poly.type
_entity_poly.pdbx_seq_one_letter_code
_entity_poly.pdbx_strand_id
1 'polypeptide(L)'
;MKILCVLSRYAYGKPERGENYDYVHFVPAFERLGHEVSFFDSGDRSLHGDFADLNMALLDRVARFRPDLIFCVLMHYEIWFETLDLIRQASPAVVVNWGTDDSWKFAQASRFFAEHVDLHVTTDRAAAETAPSRGLGNVFLSQWAASAATSLEPCSSQSCHYDVSFVGSMYGYRAEWIAALRASGIAVSCFGHGTENGVVSAAEIPEIFRASRISLNFSGSGQNPGGAGSLDQRQIKARTFEVPGAGGFLLTEVAPELEQYFAVGSEIAVFTSPGELVEKARHYLDHPGERDVIARAGHARVITEHTYERRISEILEKLRPLQAARKTQLWALSVDALAAAVEQHRHKGFAGRLRSLLIAAFSLVFGSERGPRAARRFSYELSWRLAGATTYRARGLPGRLFYAES
;
A
#
# COMPACT_ATOMS: atom_id res chain seq x y z
N MET A 1 13.93 19.40 -4.41
CA MET A 1 14.84 18.26 -4.67
C MET A 1 14.26 17.43 -5.81
N LYS A 2 15.07 16.61 -6.46
CA LYS A 2 14.64 15.64 -7.48
C LYS A 2 14.24 14.34 -6.82
N ILE A 3 13.01 13.90 -7.04
CA ILE A 3 12.43 12.70 -6.42
C ILE A 3 12.04 11.72 -7.52
N LEU A 4 12.54 10.49 -7.45
CA LEU A 4 12.10 9.39 -8.30
C LEU A 4 11.15 8.48 -7.51
N CYS A 5 9.88 8.46 -7.88
CA CYS A 5 8.90 7.52 -7.32
C CYS A 5 8.94 6.20 -8.10
N VAL A 6 9.26 5.11 -7.40
CA VAL A 6 9.33 3.74 -7.94
C VAL A 6 8.21 2.90 -7.32
N LEU A 7 7.07 2.86 -7.99
CA LEU A 7 5.85 2.24 -7.49
C LEU A 7 4.94 1.85 -8.67
N SER A 8 3.89 1.07 -8.41
CA SER A 8 2.94 0.67 -9.46
C SER A 8 1.93 1.77 -9.76
N ARG A 9 1.69 2.12 -11.03
CA ARG A 9 0.64 3.10 -11.41
C ARG A 9 -0.76 2.57 -11.13
N TYR A 10 -0.97 1.28 -11.40
CA TYR A 10 -2.26 0.63 -11.27
C TYR A 10 -2.25 -0.42 -10.16
N ALA A 11 -3.38 -0.67 -9.52
CA ALA A 11 -3.48 -1.69 -8.48
C ALA A 11 -3.12 -3.06 -9.07
N TYR A 12 -2.14 -3.76 -8.46
CA TYR A 12 -1.60 -5.02 -8.98
C TYR A 12 -1.03 -4.93 -10.42
N GLY A 13 -0.56 -3.76 -10.84
CA GLY A 13 0.03 -3.55 -12.17
C GLY A 13 -0.96 -3.65 -13.32
N LYS A 14 -2.26 -3.51 -13.05
CA LYS A 14 -3.35 -3.84 -13.97
C LYS A 14 -4.32 -2.66 -14.14
N PRO A 15 -4.39 -2.01 -15.32
CA PRO A 15 -5.29 -0.89 -15.57
C PRO A 15 -6.76 -1.18 -15.22
N GLU A 16 -7.22 -2.40 -15.47
CA GLU A 16 -8.59 -2.85 -15.15
C GLU A 16 -8.91 -2.90 -13.64
N ARG A 17 -7.89 -2.76 -12.78
CA ARG A 17 -8.00 -2.72 -11.32
C ARG A 17 -8.05 -1.30 -10.77
N GLY A 18 -7.98 -0.29 -11.64
CA GLY A 18 -7.94 1.12 -11.27
C GLY A 18 -6.53 1.58 -10.88
N GLU A 19 -6.38 2.90 -10.71
CA GLU A 19 -5.13 3.50 -10.26
C GLU A 19 -4.74 3.02 -8.86
N ASN A 20 -3.44 2.86 -8.63
CA ASN A 20 -2.93 2.45 -7.34
C ASN A 20 -3.04 3.61 -6.35
N TYR A 21 -3.43 3.27 -5.13
CA TYR A 21 -3.47 4.15 -3.98
C TYR A 21 -2.15 4.94 -3.80
N ASP A 22 -1.03 4.23 -3.79
CA ASP A 22 0.28 4.83 -3.56
C ASP A 22 0.63 5.88 -4.63
N TYR A 23 0.26 5.61 -5.89
CA TYR A 23 0.51 6.51 -7.01
C TYR A 23 -0.30 7.80 -6.88
N VAL A 24 -1.62 7.68 -6.64
CA VAL A 24 -2.53 8.84 -6.62
C VAL A 24 -2.34 9.74 -5.39
N HIS A 25 -1.63 9.26 -4.37
CA HIS A 25 -1.40 10.03 -3.14
C HIS A 25 0.04 10.49 -2.96
N PHE A 26 1.04 9.63 -3.17
CA PHE A 26 2.43 10.02 -2.89
C PHE A 26 3.01 10.93 -3.98
N VAL A 27 2.77 10.63 -5.26
CA VAL A 27 3.33 11.43 -6.37
C VAL A 27 2.83 12.88 -6.28
N PRO A 28 1.52 13.16 -6.18
CA PRO A 28 1.04 14.54 -6.06
C PRO A 28 1.46 15.23 -4.77
N ALA A 29 1.62 14.49 -3.67
CA ALA A 29 2.07 15.08 -2.40
C ALA A 29 3.52 15.60 -2.49
N PHE A 30 4.42 14.86 -3.16
CA PHE A 30 5.77 15.36 -3.43
C PHE A 30 5.76 16.59 -4.36
N GLU A 31 4.92 16.60 -5.40
CA GLU A 31 4.79 17.75 -6.32
C GLU A 31 4.29 18.99 -5.58
N ARG A 32 3.30 18.84 -4.69
CA ARG A 32 2.74 19.94 -3.88
C ARG A 32 3.71 20.50 -2.84
N LEU A 33 4.65 19.68 -2.37
CA LEU A 33 5.79 20.14 -1.56
C LEU A 33 6.86 20.88 -2.39
N GLY A 34 6.63 21.08 -3.69
CA GLY A 34 7.50 21.85 -4.58
C GLY A 34 8.72 21.07 -5.06
N HIS A 35 8.63 19.75 -5.14
CA HIS A 35 9.72 18.90 -5.63
C HIS A 35 9.59 18.61 -7.13
N GLU A 36 10.73 18.39 -7.79
CA GLU A 36 10.77 17.89 -9.17
C GLU A 36 10.59 16.36 -9.11
N VAL A 37 9.44 15.87 -9.55
CA VAL A 37 9.08 14.45 -9.41
C VAL A 37 9.17 13.73 -10.76
N SER A 38 9.79 12.56 -10.77
CA SER A 38 9.74 11.60 -11.87
C SER A 38 9.12 10.31 -11.38
N PHE A 39 8.35 9.65 -12.23
CA PHE A 39 7.70 8.38 -11.95
C PHE A 39 8.33 7.24 -12.77
N PHE A 40 8.51 6.08 -12.13
CA PHE A 40 8.90 4.82 -12.75
C PHE A 40 7.94 3.72 -12.30
N ASP A 41 7.23 3.12 -13.26
CA ASP A 41 6.28 2.05 -12.98
C ASP A 41 7.02 0.73 -12.75
N SER A 42 6.99 0.23 -11.51
CA SER A 42 7.58 -1.05 -11.14
C SER A 42 6.57 -2.20 -11.11
N GLY A 43 5.29 -1.94 -11.40
CA GLY A 43 4.19 -2.90 -11.26
C GLY A 43 3.66 -3.45 -12.58
N ASP A 44 3.62 -2.64 -13.64
CA ASP A 44 3.09 -3.06 -14.94
C ASP A 44 4.07 -4.00 -15.68
N ARG A 45 3.72 -5.29 -15.72
CA ARG A 45 4.54 -6.34 -16.37
C ARG A 45 4.56 -6.25 -17.89
N SER A 46 3.73 -5.42 -18.52
CA SER A 46 3.73 -5.23 -19.97
C SER A 46 4.85 -4.31 -20.48
N LEU A 47 5.48 -3.53 -19.58
CA LEU A 47 6.48 -2.52 -19.94
C LEU A 47 7.89 -3.07 -20.19
N HIS A 48 8.18 -4.27 -19.67
CA HIS A 48 9.50 -4.90 -19.76
C HIS A 48 9.36 -6.39 -20.12
N GLY A 49 10.42 -6.99 -20.68
CA GLY A 49 10.42 -8.40 -21.08
C GLY A 49 10.58 -9.37 -19.90
N ASP A 50 11.37 -8.98 -18.91
CA ASP A 50 11.60 -9.71 -17.65
C ASP A 50 12.02 -8.75 -16.52
N PHE A 51 12.28 -9.27 -15.32
CA PHE A 51 12.78 -8.44 -14.22
C PHE A 51 14.20 -7.90 -14.46
N ALA A 52 14.99 -8.52 -15.33
CA ALA A 52 16.29 -7.96 -15.68
C ALA A 52 16.13 -6.67 -16.49
N ASP A 53 15.26 -6.66 -17.49
CA ASP A 53 14.93 -5.46 -18.27
C ASP A 53 14.37 -4.35 -17.37
N LEU A 54 13.48 -4.68 -16.43
CA LEU A 54 12.93 -3.72 -15.47
C LEU A 54 14.04 -3.09 -14.61
N ASN A 55 14.92 -3.90 -14.01
CA ASN A 55 15.98 -3.39 -13.14
C ASN A 55 17.05 -2.59 -13.91
N MET A 56 17.40 -3.00 -15.13
CA MET A 56 18.28 -2.20 -16.01
C MET A 56 17.64 -0.86 -16.38
N ALA A 57 16.34 -0.85 -16.70
CA ALA A 57 15.60 0.37 -17.01
C ALA A 57 15.51 1.32 -15.81
N LEU A 58 15.37 0.77 -14.59
CA LEU A 58 15.42 1.57 -13.36
C LEU A 58 16.80 2.21 -13.18
N LEU A 59 17.89 1.45 -13.33
CA LEU A 59 19.25 2.01 -13.23
C LEU A 59 19.52 3.11 -14.26
N ASP A 60 19.12 2.89 -15.51
CA ASP A 60 19.22 3.91 -16.56
C ASP A 60 18.42 5.18 -16.21
N ARG A 61 17.20 5.01 -15.69
CA ARG A 61 16.38 6.14 -15.21
C ARG A 61 17.08 6.91 -14.09
N VAL A 62 17.65 6.22 -13.09
CA VAL A 62 18.39 6.86 -11.99
C VAL A 62 19.62 7.58 -12.51
N ALA A 63 20.41 6.95 -13.40
CA ALA A 63 21.60 7.54 -13.98
C ALA A 63 21.33 8.83 -14.77
N ARG A 64 20.22 8.88 -15.51
CA ARG A 64 19.81 10.06 -16.31
C ARG A 64 19.15 11.15 -15.48
N PHE A 65 18.19 10.78 -14.62
CA PHE A 65 17.41 11.74 -13.85
C PHE A 65 18.19 12.32 -12.67
N ARG A 66 19.15 11.55 -12.13
CA ARG A 66 20.00 11.88 -10.99
C ARG A 66 19.20 12.36 -9.77
N PRO A 67 18.30 11.52 -9.23
CA PRO A 67 17.46 11.91 -8.09
C PRO A 67 18.29 12.15 -6.82
N ASP A 68 17.82 13.08 -5.98
CA ASP A 68 18.30 13.24 -4.61
C ASP A 68 17.68 12.17 -3.69
N LEU A 69 16.44 11.76 -4.00
CA LEU A 69 15.68 10.77 -3.27
C LEU A 69 14.95 9.83 -4.22
N ILE A 70 15.01 8.52 -3.93
CA ILE A 70 14.18 7.51 -4.56
C ILE A 70 13.16 7.04 -3.52
N PHE A 71 11.88 7.22 -3.82
CA PHE A 71 10.78 6.79 -2.97
C PHE A 71 10.10 5.56 -3.57
N CYS A 72 10.30 4.42 -2.94
CA CYS A 72 9.81 3.13 -3.40
C CYS A 72 8.55 2.71 -2.65
N VAL A 73 7.66 2.00 -3.34
CA VAL A 73 6.70 1.09 -2.71
C VAL A 73 6.99 -0.31 -3.23
N LEU A 74 7.88 -1.02 -2.51
CA LEU A 74 8.28 -2.38 -2.86
C LEU A 74 7.21 -3.38 -2.41
N MET A 75 6.82 -4.28 -3.30
CA MET A 75 5.77 -5.25 -3.04
C MET A 75 6.31 -6.67 -2.90
N HIS A 76 7.15 -7.11 -3.84
CA HIS A 76 7.70 -8.47 -3.85
C HIS A 76 9.18 -8.43 -4.29
N TYR A 77 9.51 -9.10 -5.40
CA TYR A 77 10.86 -9.35 -5.90
C TYR A 77 11.10 -8.65 -7.25
N GLU A 78 10.32 -7.61 -7.55
CA GLU A 78 10.39 -6.85 -8.80
C GLU A 78 11.65 -5.99 -8.90
N ILE A 79 12.04 -5.31 -7.81
CA ILE A 79 13.30 -4.58 -7.70
C ILE A 79 14.28 -5.41 -6.90
N TRP A 80 15.45 -5.67 -7.49
CA TRP A 80 16.45 -6.52 -6.85
C TRP A 80 17.24 -5.76 -5.79
N PHE A 81 17.67 -6.49 -4.76
CA PHE A 81 18.60 -5.96 -3.76
C PHE A 81 19.92 -5.52 -4.39
N GLU A 82 20.41 -6.25 -5.39
CA GLU A 82 21.58 -5.83 -6.16
C GLU A 82 21.40 -4.44 -6.79
N THR A 83 20.20 -4.13 -7.28
CA THR A 83 19.87 -2.82 -7.88
C THR A 83 19.85 -1.72 -6.82
N LEU A 84 19.18 -1.95 -5.68
CA LEU A 84 19.08 -0.98 -4.59
C LEU A 84 20.45 -0.69 -3.97
N ASP A 85 21.24 -1.74 -3.71
CA ASP A 85 22.58 -1.63 -3.15
C ASP A 85 23.51 -0.86 -4.08
N LEU A 86 23.45 -1.15 -5.39
CA LEU A 86 24.25 -0.46 -6.40
C LEU A 86 23.91 1.04 -6.44
N ILE A 87 22.63 1.40 -6.39
CA ILE A 87 22.20 2.82 -6.32
C ILE A 87 22.80 3.49 -5.08
N ARG A 88 22.66 2.89 -3.89
CA ARG A 88 23.12 3.47 -2.62
C ARG A 88 24.64 3.61 -2.55
N GLN A 89 25.38 2.67 -3.13
CA GLN A 89 26.84 2.64 -3.10
C GLN A 89 27.47 3.53 -4.18
N ALA A 90 26.83 3.66 -5.35
CA ALA A 90 27.40 4.33 -6.51
C ALA A 90 26.72 5.68 -6.84
N SER A 91 25.84 6.18 -5.98
CA SER A 91 25.23 7.51 -6.13
C SER A 91 24.92 8.18 -4.78
N PRO A 92 24.81 9.52 -4.73
CA PRO A 92 24.31 10.25 -3.56
C PRO A 92 22.83 10.01 -3.21
N ALA A 93 22.07 9.35 -4.09
CA ALA A 93 20.63 9.19 -3.92
C ALA A 93 20.32 8.44 -2.62
N VAL A 94 19.34 8.96 -1.87
CA VAL A 94 18.80 8.28 -0.69
C VAL A 94 17.59 7.45 -1.11
N VAL A 95 17.57 6.18 -0.71
CA VAL A 95 16.49 5.25 -1.04
C VAL A 95 15.59 5.06 0.17
N VAL A 96 14.31 5.39 0.01
CA VAL A 96 13.26 5.19 1.00
C VAL A 96 12.30 4.14 0.48
N ASN A 97 11.90 3.19 1.31
CA ASN A 97 10.78 2.31 1.02
C ASN A 97 9.61 2.60 1.95
N TRP A 98 8.40 2.72 1.41
CA TRP A 98 7.17 2.73 2.18
C TRP A 98 6.59 1.31 2.24
N GLY A 99 6.65 0.71 3.43
CA GLY A 99 6.11 -0.61 3.73
C GLY A 99 4.59 -0.61 3.83
N THR A 100 3.94 -1.30 2.91
CA THR A 100 2.48 -1.51 2.93
C THR A 100 2.14 -2.83 3.60
N ASP A 101 1.15 -2.85 4.50
CA ASP A 101 0.69 -4.05 5.21
C ASP A 101 1.77 -4.77 6.06
N ASP A 102 2.67 -4.01 6.68
CA ASP A 102 3.77 -4.56 7.48
C ASP A 102 3.32 -5.43 8.67
N SER A 103 2.07 -5.30 9.12
CA SER A 103 1.46 -6.17 10.14
C SER A 103 1.58 -7.67 9.83
N TRP A 104 1.71 -8.03 8.55
CA TRP A 104 2.07 -9.39 8.15
C TRP A 104 3.25 -9.44 7.15
N LYS A 105 3.44 -8.40 6.32
CA LYS A 105 4.55 -8.37 5.36
C LYS A 105 5.90 -8.19 6.01
N PHE A 106 6.00 -7.60 7.21
CA PHE A 106 7.30 -7.30 7.79
C PHE A 106 8.14 -8.56 8.02
N ALA A 107 7.52 -9.62 8.56
CA ALA A 107 8.20 -10.91 8.76
C ALA A 107 8.52 -11.63 7.44
N GLN A 108 7.65 -11.51 6.44
CA GLN A 108 7.78 -12.19 5.15
C GLN A 108 8.80 -11.52 4.20
N ALA A 109 8.78 -10.19 4.14
CA ALA A 109 9.42 -9.39 3.10
C ALA A 109 10.09 -8.13 3.65
N SER A 110 9.36 -7.23 4.29
CA SER A 110 9.81 -5.85 4.51
C SER A 110 11.05 -5.73 5.38
N ARG A 111 11.27 -6.66 6.33
CA ARG A 111 12.53 -6.70 7.10
C ARG A 111 13.77 -6.92 6.22
N PHE A 112 13.64 -7.67 5.13
CA PHE A 112 14.72 -7.84 4.17
C PHE A 112 14.88 -6.61 3.29
N PHE A 113 13.77 -5.92 2.94
CA PHE A 113 13.84 -4.65 2.21
C PHE A 113 14.59 -3.59 3.01
N ALA A 114 14.35 -3.52 4.31
CA ALA A 114 14.98 -2.58 5.22
C ALA A 114 16.52 -2.68 5.23
N GLU A 115 17.10 -3.86 4.97
CA GLU A 115 18.57 -4.03 4.87
C GLU A 115 19.15 -3.32 3.62
N HIS A 116 18.31 -3.14 2.59
CA HIS A 116 18.70 -2.69 1.25
C HIS A 116 18.21 -1.27 0.91
N VAL A 117 17.62 -0.56 1.88
CA VAL A 117 17.24 0.86 1.76
C VAL A 117 17.83 1.69 2.90
N ASP A 118 17.77 3.01 2.77
CA ASP A 118 18.29 3.92 3.79
C ASP A 118 17.27 4.23 4.88
N LEU A 119 15.99 4.17 4.53
CA LEU A 119 14.89 4.27 5.48
C LEU A 119 13.74 3.38 5.02
N HIS A 120 13.27 2.51 5.90
CA HIS A 120 12.04 1.75 5.71
C HIS A 120 10.95 2.39 6.57
N VAL A 121 9.97 3.02 5.93
CA VAL A 121 8.81 3.60 6.60
C VAL A 121 7.77 2.52 6.78
N THR A 122 7.23 2.39 7.98
CA THR A 122 6.17 1.41 8.30
C THR A 122 4.97 2.11 8.92
N THR A 123 3.77 1.58 8.67
CA THR A 123 2.55 1.99 9.37
C THR A 123 2.20 1.07 10.55
N ASP A 124 3.03 0.06 10.80
CA ASP A 124 2.83 -0.96 11.84
C ASP A 124 3.81 -0.72 13.00
N ARG A 125 3.27 -0.46 14.20
CA ARG A 125 4.10 -0.18 15.38
C ARG A 125 4.95 -1.38 15.78
N ALA A 126 4.38 -2.58 15.76
CA ALA A 126 5.09 -3.79 16.16
C ALA A 126 6.31 -4.04 15.25
N ALA A 127 6.19 -3.78 13.94
CA ALA A 127 7.32 -3.80 13.02
C ALA A 127 8.41 -2.80 13.44
N ALA A 128 8.05 -1.55 13.75
CA ALA A 128 8.99 -0.53 14.19
C ALA A 128 9.68 -0.86 15.53
N GLU A 129 8.93 -1.37 16.51
CA GLU A 129 9.45 -1.70 17.84
C GLU A 129 10.33 -2.95 17.84
N THR A 130 10.02 -3.93 16.98
CA THR A 130 10.80 -5.17 16.89
C THR A 130 12.02 -5.05 15.98
N ALA A 131 12.06 -4.06 15.08
CA ALA A 131 13.15 -3.85 14.13
C ALA A 131 14.55 -3.77 14.78
N PRO A 132 14.78 -3.02 15.88
CA PRO A 132 16.09 -2.94 16.53
C PRO A 132 16.62 -4.30 17.02
N SER A 133 15.75 -5.16 17.54
CA SER A 133 16.12 -6.53 17.98
C SER A 133 16.61 -7.42 16.83
N ARG A 134 16.32 -7.01 15.58
CA ARG A 134 16.77 -7.66 14.35
C ARG A 134 17.98 -6.97 13.72
N GLY A 135 18.56 -5.97 14.37
CA GLY A 135 19.67 -5.18 13.83
C GLY A 135 19.24 -4.11 12.82
N LEU A 136 17.94 -3.82 12.70
CA LEU A 136 17.41 -2.81 11.78
C LEU A 136 17.23 -1.48 12.52
N GLY A 137 18.18 -0.55 12.34
CA GLY A 137 18.15 0.79 12.93
C GLY A 137 17.48 1.87 12.07
N ASN A 138 17.00 1.49 10.89
CA ASN A 138 16.47 2.40 9.87
C ASN A 138 14.96 2.22 9.59
N VAL A 139 14.24 1.57 10.51
CA VAL A 139 12.78 1.46 10.44
C VAL A 139 12.15 2.66 11.13
N PHE A 140 11.27 3.37 10.44
CA PHE A 140 10.61 4.58 10.93
C PHE A 140 9.10 4.38 10.96
N LEU A 141 8.50 4.52 12.15
CA LEU A 141 7.05 4.48 12.30
C LEU A 141 6.45 5.79 11.79
N SER A 142 5.57 5.67 10.82
CA SER A 142 4.69 6.73 10.34
C SER A 142 3.25 6.18 10.32
N GLN A 143 2.35 6.83 9.59
CA GLN A 143 1.01 6.32 9.40
C GLN A 143 0.44 6.78 8.06
N TRP A 144 -0.56 6.06 7.55
CA TRP A 144 -1.40 6.54 6.47
C TRP A 144 -1.94 7.96 6.74
N ALA A 145 -2.37 8.61 5.67
CA ALA A 145 -2.84 9.99 5.71
C ALA A 145 -3.85 10.24 4.58
N ALA A 146 -4.42 11.45 4.56
CA ALA A 146 -5.22 11.94 3.45
C ALA A 146 -4.41 12.80 2.49
N SER A 147 -4.86 12.90 1.24
CA SER A 147 -4.36 13.91 0.32
C SER A 147 -5.06 15.24 0.60
N ALA A 148 -4.29 16.29 0.91
CA ALA A 148 -4.86 17.63 1.04
C ALA A 148 -5.36 18.18 -0.31
N ALA A 149 -4.86 17.64 -1.43
CA ALA A 149 -5.26 18.05 -2.78
C ALA A 149 -6.72 17.67 -3.11
N THR A 150 -7.19 16.57 -2.54
CA THR A 150 -8.56 16.08 -2.74
C THR A 150 -9.42 16.33 -1.50
N SER A 151 -9.02 17.30 -0.66
CA SER A 151 -9.82 17.67 0.49
C SER A 151 -11.07 18.38 0.03
N LEU A 152 -12.20 17.94 0.58
CA LEU A 152 -13.50 18.52 0.32
C LEU A 152 -14.12 18.86 1.67
N GLU A 153 -14.70 20.05 1.78
CA GLU A 153 -15.39 20.46 3.00
C GLU A 153 -16.59 19.54 3.27
N PRO A 154 -16.79 19.08 4.52
CA PRO A 154 -17.94 18.26 4.88
C PRO A 154 -19.25 18.89 4.42
N CYS A 155 -20.13 18.10 3.81
CA CYS A 155 -21.49 18.53 3.50
C CYS A 155 -22.48 18.06 4.57
N SER A 156 -23.64 18.71 4.62
CA SER A 156 -24.70 18.32 5.54
C SER A 156 -25.23 16.92 5.21
N SER A 157 -25.69 16.19 6.24
CA SER A 157 -26.28 14.87 6.06
C SER A 157 -27.48 14.84 5.10
N GLN A 158 -28.21 15.95 4.99
CA GLN A 158 -29.35 16.08 4.08
C GLN A 158 -28.94 16.22 2.62
N SER A 159 -27.70 16.65 2.35
CA SER A 159 -27.16 16.82 0.99
C SER A 159 -26.51 15.56 0.44
N CYS A 160 -26.36 14.51 1.26
CA CYS A 160 -25.73 13.27 0.86
C CYS A 160 -26.63 12.40 -0.01
N HIS A 161 -26.02 11.70 -0.96
CA HIS A 161 -26.68 10.83 -1.93
C HIS A 161 -26.78 9.38 -1.46
N TYR A 162 -25.86 8.95 -0.58
CA TYR A 162 -25.83 7.58 -0.05
C TYR A 162 -26.15 7.59 1.44
N ASP A 163 -27.01 6.68 1.89
CA ASP A 163 -27.16 6.43 3.33
C ASP A 163 -25.87 5.85 3.90
N VAL A 164 -25.41 4.73 3.34
CA VAL A 164 -24.17 4.09 3.72
C VAL A 164 -23.38 3.70 2.47
N SER A 165 -22.08 4.00 2.45
CA SER A 165 -21.17 3.54 1.41
C SER A 165 -20.01 2.72 1.95
N PHE A 166 -19.50 1.81 1.11
CA PHE A 166 -18.23 1.13 1.32
C PHE A 166 -17.40 1.20 0.04
N VAL A 167 -16.15 1.65 0.13
CA VAL A 167 -15.22 1.70 -1.01
C VAL A 167 -14.00 0.83 -0.73
N GLY A 168 -13.96 -0.36 -1.33
CA GLY A 168 -12.88 -1.32 -1.18
C GLY A 168 -13.18 -2.67 -1.79
N SER A 169 -12.21 -3.58 -1.76
CA SER A 169 -12.43 -4.95 -2.24
C SER A 169 -13.31 -5.75 -1.27
N MET A 170 -14.26 -6.51 -1.82
CA MET A 170 -15.19 -7.34 -1.08
C MET A 170 -14.63 -8.75 -0.85
N TYR A 171 -13.96 -8.96 0.27
CA TYR A 171 -13.40 -10.26 0.66
C TYR A 171 -13.59 -10.53 2.15
N GLY A 172 -13.39 -11.79 2.56
CA GLY A 172 -13.50 -12.20 3.96
C GLY A 172 -14.90 -11.93 4.53
N TYR A 173 -14.94 -11.42 5.77
CA TYR A 173 -16.18 -11.18 6.52
C TYR A 173 -16.98 -9.94 6.07
N ARG A 174 -16.43 -9.11 5.19
CA ARG A 174 -17.05 -7.84 4.78
C ARG A 174 -18.43 -8.04 4.17
N ALA A 175 -18.57 -9.06 3.32
CA ALA A 175 -19.85 -9.36 2.65
C ALA A 175 -20.95 -9.73 3.65
N GLU A 176 -20.61 -10.48 4.70
CA GLU A 176 -21.53 -10.88 5.76
C GLU A 176 -21.99 -9.68 6.58
N TRP A 177 -21.07 -8.78 6.95
CA TRP A 177 -21.40 -7.59 7.76
C TRP A 177 -22.22 -6.57 6.96
N ILE A 178 -21.92 -6.42 5.67
CA ILE A 178 -22.74 -5.62 4.74
C ILE A 178 -24.13 -6.24 4.55
N ALA A 179 -24.23 -7.57 4.46
CA ALA A 179 -25.52 -8.26 4.40
C ALA A 179 -26.35 -8.04 5.67
N ALA A 180 -25.73 -8.01 6.85
CA ALA A 180 -26.41 -7.73 8.12
C ALA A 180 -27.02 -6.32 8.17
N LEU A 181 -26.32 -5.31 7.63
CA LEU A 181 -26.86 -3.95 7.46
C LEU A 181 -28.08 -3.94 6.53
N ARG A 182 -27.96 -4.60 5.38
CA ARG A 182 -29.06 -4.67 4.39
C ARG A 182 -30.28 -5.41 4.93
N ALA A 183 -30.09 -6.54 5.61
CA ALA A 183 -31.16 -7.29 6.28
C ALA A 183 -31.86 -6.46 7.38
N SER A 184 -31.17 -5.45 7.90
CA SER A 184 -31.65 -4.51 8.91
C SER A 184 -32.40 -3.30 8.33
N GLY A 185 -32.63 -3.26 7.02
CA GLY A 185 -33.34 -2.19 6.31
C GLY A 185 -32.46 -1.00 5.90
N ILE A 186 -31.15 -1.07 6.08
CA ILE A 186 -30.23 0.02 5.76
C ILE A 186 -29.72 -0.13 4.32
N ALA A 187 -29.88 0.93 3.53
CA ALA A 187 -29.35 0.97 2.17
C ALA A 187 -27.82 1.13 2.20
N VAL A 188 -27.10 0.19 1.58
CA VAL A 188 -25.64 0.19 1.51
C VAL A 188 -25.17 0.06 0.07
N SER A 189 -24.41 1.04 -0.42
CA SER A 189 -23.79 1.05 -1.76
C SER A 189 -22.31 0.68 -1.66
N CYS A 190 -21.91 -0.41 -2.32
CA CYS A 190 -20.53 -0.90 -2.29
C CYS A 190 -19.82 -0.68 -3.63
N PHE A 191 -18.62 -0.09 -3.58
CA PHE A 191 -17.73 0.18 -4.70
C PHE A 191 -16.39 -0.53 -4.51
N GLY A 192 -15.80 -1.00 -5.60
CA GLY A 192 -14.54 -1.72 -5.63
C GLY A 192 -14.67 -3.12 -6.23
N HIS A 193 -13.58 -3.88 -6.15
CA HIS A 193 -13.56 -5.23 -6.71
C HIS A 193 -14.48 -6.19 -5.94
N GLY A 194 -15.35 -6.90 -6.66
CA GLY A 194 -16.27 -7.87 -6.08
C GLY A 194 -17.54 -7.26 -5.48
N THR A 195 -17.86 -6.00 -5.79
CA THR A 195 -19.09 -5.31 -5.37
C THR A 195 -20.02 -5.03 -6.55
N GLU A 196 -21.27 -4.65 -6.27
CA GLU A 196 -22.28 -4.37 -7.29
C GLU A 196 -21.97 -3.15 -8.19
N ASN A 197 -21.25 -2.14 -7.68
CA ASN A 197 -20.90 -0.95 -8.47
C ASN A 197 -19.51 -1.03 -9.11
N GLY A 198 -18.76 -2.11 -8.88
CA GLY A 198 -17.44 -2.32 -9.49
C GLY A 198 -16.40 -1.28 -9.08
N VAL A 199 -15.23 -1.33 -9.75
CA VAL A 199 -14.12 -0.41 -9.50
C VAL A 199 -14.47 0.99 -10.03
N VAL A 200 -14.26 2.01 -9.20
CA VAL A 200 -14.44 3.44 -9.54
C VAL A 200 -13.09 4.13 -9.69
N SER A 201 -13.07 5.28 -10.38
CA SER A 201 -11.84 6.05 -10.56
C SER A 201 -11.37 6.70 -9.25
N ALA A 202 -10.07 6.96 -9.13
CA ALA A 202 -9.52 7.58 -7.92
C ALA A 202 -10.12 8.97 -7.64
N ALA A 203 -10.50 9.71 -8.69
CA ALA A 203 -11.13 11.03 -8.58
C ALA A 203 -12.56 10.98 -8.02
N GLU A 204 -13.30 9.88 -8.21
CA GLU A 204 -14.68 9.73 -7.71
C GLU A 204 -14.72 9.32 -6.24
N ILE A 205 -13.65 8.70 -5.72
CA ILE A 205 -13.63 8.14 -4.37
C ILE A 205 -13.86 9.20 -3.28
N PRO A 206 -13.18 10.37 -3.27
CA PRO A 206 -13.45 11.44 -2.30
C PRO A 206 -14.90 11.94 -2.34
N GLU A 207 -15.48 12.05 -3.54
CA GLU A 207 -16.87 12.49 -3.71
C GLU A 207 -17.85 11.47 -3.14
N ILE A 208 -17.62 10.17 -3.33
CA ILE A 208 -18.43 9.12 -2.71
C ILE A 208 -18.38 9.25 -1.18
N PHE A 209 -17.19 9.44 -0.60
CA PHE A 209 -17.05 9.60 0.86
C PHE A 209 -17.82 10.81 1.38
N ARG A 210 -17.64 11.97 0.72
CA ARG A 210 -18.34 13.20 1.07
C ARG A 210 -19.85 13.07 0.93
N ALA A 211 -20.31 12.46 -0.17
CA ALA A 211 -21.72 12.28 -0.49
C ALA A 211 -22.41 11.15 0.31
N SER A 212 -21.73 10.56 1.29
CA SER A 212 -22.30 9.50 2.12
C SER A 212 -22.69 10.02 3.50
N ARG A 213 -23.86 9.58 3.99
CA ARG A 213 -24.26 9.80 5.39
C ARG A 213 -23.34 9.04 6.33
N ILE A 214 -22.92 7.85 5.91
CA ILE A 214 -21.90 7.05 6.58
C ILE A 214 -20.98 6.42 5.55
N SER A 215 -19.68 6.64 5.69
CA SER A 215 -18.66 5.91 4.94
C SER A 215 -18.02 4.84 5.83
N LEU A 216 -18.20 3.59 5.45
CA LEU A 216 -17.74 2.43 6.19
C LEU A 216 -16.29 2.08 5.88
N ASN A 217 -15.56 1.72 6.94
CA ASN A 217 -14.25 1.10 6.82
C ASN A 217 -14.16 -0.19 7.65
N PHE A 218 -13.47 -1.21 7.11
CA PHE A 218 -13.14 -2.44 7.81
C PHE A 218 -11.64 -2.53 8.02
N SER A 219 -11.23 -2.89 9.24
CA SER A 219 -9.84 -2.85 9.70
C SER A 219 -9.07 -4.15 9.39
N GLY A 220 -9.76 -5.26 9.18
CA GLY A 220 -9.14 -6.57 8.99
C GLY A 220 -8.40 -6.73 7.66
N SER A 221 -7.23 -7.36 7.74
CA SER A 221 -6.44 -7.86 6.58
C SER A 221 -6.83 -9.26 6.11
N GLY A 222 -7.55 -10.03 6.94
CA GLY A 222 -7.75 -11.46 6.76
C GLY A 222 -8.92 -11.84 5.85
N GLN A 223 -8.85 -13.03 5.27
CA GLN A 223 -9.97 -13.71 4.58
C GLN A 223 -10.73 -14.67 5.51
N ASN A 224 -10.46 -14.64 6.82
CA ASN A 224 -11.08 -15.55 7.77
C ASN A 224 -12.60 -15.31 7.82
N PRO A 225 -13.44 -16.37 7.69
CA PRO A 225 -14.89 -16.27 7.79
C PRO A 225 -15.33 -15.72 9.17
N GLY A 226 -16.46 -15.00 9.21
CA GLY A 226 -17.13 -14.59 10.45
C GLY A 226 -16.48 -13.46 11.24
N GLY A 227 -15.41 -12.84 10.74
CA GLY A 227 -14.70 -11.78 11.48
C GLY A 227 -14.01 -12.28 12.75
N ALA A 228 -13.90 -13.60 12.91
CA ALA A 228 -13.17 -14.28 13.99
C ALA A 228 -11.65 -14.16 13.77
N GLY A 229 -11.15 -12.93 13.80
CA GLY A 229 -9.74 -12.63 14.01
C GLY A 229 -9.56 -12.06 15.41
N SER A 230 -8.40 -12.27 16.04
CA SER A 230 -8.07 -11.49 17.23
C SER A 230 -8.01 -10.01 16.87
N LEU A 231 -8.20 -9.12 17.85
CA LEU A 231 -7.98 -7.67 17.69
C LEU A 231 -6.61 -7.38 17.05
N ASP A 232 -5.62 -8.24 17.29
CA ASP A 232 -4.26 -8.15 16.75
C ASP A 232 -4.17 -8.32 15.22
N GLN A 233 -5.25 -8.76 14.55
CA GLN A 233 -5.31 -8.86 13.09
C GLN A 233 -5.96 -7.64 12.43
N ARG A 234 -6.42 -6.68 13.24
CA ARG A 234 -6.99 -5.40 12.80
C ARG A 234 -5.87 -4.38 12.65
N GLN A 235 -5.98 -3.53 11.64
CA GLN A 235 -4.99 -2.50 11.35
C GLN A 235 -5.68 -1.21 10.93
N ILE A 236 -5.05 -0.08 11.25
CA ILE A 236 -5.47 1.22 10.73
C ILE A 236 -5.26 1.21 9.22
N LYS A 237 -6.32 1.50 8.48
CA LYS A 237 -6.31 1.53 7.01
C LYS A 237 -6.19 2.97 6.52
N ALA A 238 -5.71 3.15 5.30
CA ALA A 238 -5.72 4.44 4.61
C ALA A 238 -7.09 5.15 4.70
N ARG A 239 -8.18 4.40 4.52
CA ARG A 239 -9.56 4.87 4.60
C ARG A 239 -9.92 5.56 5.92
N THR A 240 -9.23 5.22 7.01
CA THR A 240 -9.40 5.89 8.31
C THR A 240 -9.07 7.37 8.24
N PHE A 241 -8.14 7.78 7.37
CA PHE A 241 -7.78 9.18 7.18
C PHE A 241 -8.44 9.80 5.95
N GLU A 242 -8.60 9.03 4.88
CA GLU A 242 -9.18 9.54 3.63
C GLU A 242 -10.63 9.95 3.77
N VAL A 243 -11.44 9.17 4.49
CA VAL A 243 -12.87 9.48 4.65
C VAL A 243 -13.04 10.83 5.34
N PRO A 244 -12.46 11.09 6.55
CA PRO A 244 -12.54 12.42 7.14
C PRO A 244 -11.82 13.48 6.31
N GLY A 245 -10.69 13.18 5.67
CA GLY A 245 -9.96 14.12 4.82
C GLY A 245 -10.75 14.62 3.59
N ALA A 246 -11.63 13.77 3.06
CA ALA A 246 -12.59 14.10 2.01
C ALA A 246 -13.91 14.69 2.54
N GLY A 247 -13.99 14.99 3.85
CA GLY A 247 -15.19 15.56 4.47
C GLY A 247 -16.31 14.56 4.74
N GLY A 248 -16.05 13.27 4.60
CA GLY A 248 -17.00 12.20 4.90
C GLY A 248 -17.09 11.89 6.40
N PHE A 249 -18.23 11.36 6.83
CA PHE A 249 -18.38 10.79 8.17
C PHE A 249 -17.86 9.35 8.19
N LEU A 250 -16.82 9.09 9.00
CA LEU A 250 -16.25 7.76 9.13
C LEU A 250 -16.93 6.96 10.23
N LEU A 251 -17.44 5.78 9.87
CA LEU A 251 -17.73 4.69 10.79
C LEU A 251 -16.80 3.52 10.48
N THR A 252 -15.83 3.27 11.35
CA THR A 252 -14.77 2.27 11.12
C THR A 252 -14.82 1.13 12.12
N GLU A 253 -14.47 -0.08 11.68
CA GLU A 253 -14.14 -1.14 12.63
C GLU A 253 -12.94 -0.68 13.47
N VAL A 254 -12.98 -0.94 14.78
CA VAL A 254 -11.90 -0.58 15.70
C VAL A 254 -10.58 -1.21 15.27
N ALA A 255 -9.46 -0.51 15.41
CA ALA A 255 -8.13 -1.07 15.23
C ALA A 255 -7.24 -0.62 16.39
N PRO A 256 -6.20 -1.38 16.75
CA PRO A 256 -5.22 -0.94 17.73
C PRO A 256 -4.68 0.46 17.39
N GLU A 257 -4.51 1.30 18.41
CA GLU A 257 -3.90 2.63 18.34
C GLU A 257 -4.71 3.72 17.64
N LEU A 258 -5.97 3.44 17.28
CA LEU A 258 -6.83 4.42 16.61
C LEU A 258 -6.98 5.71 17.42
N GLU A 259 -7.02 5.59 18.75
CA GLU A 259 -7.13 6.69 19.71
C GLU A 259 -5.89 7.61 19.74
N GLN A 260 -4.77 7.20 19.17
CA GLN A 260 -3.58 8.06 19.02
C GLN A 260 -3.74 9.09 17.91
N TYR A 261 -4.66 8.84 16.97
CA TYR A 261 -4.89 9.69 15.80
C TYR A 261 -6.20 10.46 15.89
N PHE A 262 -7.21 9.88 16.55
CA PHE A 262 -8.53 10.47 16.65
C PHE A 262 -9.15 10.33 18.04
N ALA A 263 -9.88 11.36 18.46
CA ALA A 263 -10.78 11.29 19.61
C ALA A 263 -12.08 10.55 19.23
N VAL A 264 -12.09 9.23 19.43
CA VAL A 264 -13.23 8.35 19.14
C VAL A 264 -14.53 8.85 19.79
N GLY A 265 -15.61 8.87 19.00
CA GLY A 265 -16.92 9.39 19.38
C GLY A 265 -17.10 10.89 19.14
N SER A 266 -16.02 11.64 18.94
CA SER A 266 -16.06 13.09 18.67
C SER A 266 -15.50 13.50 17.31
N GLU A 267 -14.51 12.76 16.79
CA GLU A 267 -13.89 13.00 15.48
C GLU A 267 -14.17 11.89 14.48
N ILE A 268 -14.37 10.66 14.96
CA ILE A 268 -14.76 9.48 14.16
C ILE A 268 -15.68 8.58 14.98
N ALA A 269 -16.46 7.73 14.32
CA ALA A 269 -17.23 6.68 14.99
C ALA A 269 -16.61 5.29 14.76
N VAL A 270 -16.80 4.39 15.73
CA VAL A 270 -16.26 3.03 15.68
C VAL A 270 -17.32 1.97 15.95
N PHE A 271 -17.05 0.75 15.49
CA PHE A 271 -17.80 -0.47 15.83
C PHE A 271 -16.85 -1.66 16.02
N THR A 272 -17.29 -2.67 16.76
CA THR A 272 -16.48 -3.86 17.07
C THR A 272 -17.08 -5.18 16.58
N SER A 273 -18.38 -5.17 16.25
CA SER A 273 -19.15 -6.36 15.85
C SER A 273 -20.21 -6.01 14.78
N PRO A 274 -20.80 -7.01 14.09
CA PRO A 274 -21.91 -6.78 13.16
C PRO A 274 -23.13 -6.12 13.80
N GLY A 275 -23.45 -6.50 15.06
CA GLY A 275 -24.58 -5.95 15.79
C GLY A 275 -24.38 -4.47 16.11
N GLU A 276 -23.21 -4.11 16.62
CA GLU A 276 -22.84 -2.71 16.89
C GLU A 276 -22.74 -1.89 15.60
N LEU A 277 -22.26 -2.47 14.49
CA LEU A 277 -22.27 -1.83 13.18
C LEU A 277 -23.69 -1.42 12.78
N VAL A 278 -24.67 -2.32 12.92
CA VAL A 278 -26.07 -2.01 12.61
C VAL A 278 -26.63 -0.95 13.56
N GLU A 279 -26.38 -1.08 14.86
CA GLU A 279 -26.83 -0.12 15.88
C GLU A 279 -26.29 1.29 15.59
N LYS A 280 -24.98 1.43 15.41
CA LYS A 280 -24.32 2.71 15.11
C LYS A 280 -24.78 3.29 13.78
N ALA A 281 -24.95 2.44 12.76
CA ALA A 281 -25.45 2.91 11.48
C ALA A 281 -26.86 3.49 11.59
N ARG A 282 -27.79 2.82 12.28
CA ARG A 282 -29.13 3.38 12.54
C ARG A 282 -29.04 4.69 13.33
N HIS A 283 -28.27 4.69 14.41
CA HIS A 283 -28.09 5.86 15.26
C HIS A 283 -27.68 7.10 14.46
N TYR A 284 -26.62 7.04 13.67
CA TYR A 284 -26.15 8.22 12.92
C TYR A 284 -27.02 8.59 11.71
N LEU A 285 -27.82 7.65 11.17
CA LEU A 285 -28.85 7.96 10.18
C LEU A 285 -30.04 8.71 10.82
N ASP A 286 -30.39 8.40 12.07
CA ASP A 286 -31.48 9.07 12.80
C ASP A 286 -31.04 10.39 13.47
N HIS A 287 -29.72 10.58 13.67
CA HIS A 287 -29.13 11.76 14.31
C HIS A 287 -28.19 12.54 13.38
N PRO A 288 -28.71 13.16 12.30
CA PRO A 288 -27.88 13.83 11.29
C PRO A 288 -27.06 15.00 11.83
N GLY A 289 -27.55 15.70 12.86
CA GLY A 289 -26.83 16.81 13.48
C GLY A 289 -25.57 16.36 14.22
N GLU A 290 -25.64 15.27 14.98
CA GLU A 290 -24.49 14.66 15.67
C GLU A 290 -23.46 14.17 14.65
N ARG A 291 -23.92 13.42 13.64
CA ARG A 291 -23.10 12.97 12.50
C ARG A 291 -22.33 14.12 11.86
N ASP A 292 -23.00 15.24 11.58
CA ASP A 292 -22.41 16.41 10.91
C ASP A 292 -21.34 17.09 11.78
N VAL A 293 -21.55 17.14 13.10
CA VAL A 293 -20.54 17.64 14.05
C VAL A 293 -19.29 16.78 14.03
N ILE A 294 -19.45 15.45 14.09
CA ILE A 294 -18.32 14.51 14.08
C ILE A 294 -17.56 14.58 12.75
N ALA A 295 -18.27 14.63 11.60
CA ALA A 295 -17.65 14.72 10.28
C ALA A 295 -16.77 15.98 10.14
N ARG A 296 -17.24 17.13 10.65
CA ARG A 296 -16.46 18.39 10.68
C ARG A 296 -15.25 18.31 11.59
N ALA A 297 -15.39 17.72 12.78
CA ALA A 297 -14.29 17.56 13.71
C ALA A 297 -13.20 16.62 13.13
N GLY A 298 -13.60 15.48 12.57
CA GLY A 298 -12.68 14.54 11.92
C GLY A 298 -11.97 15.13 10.70
N HIS A 299 -12.67 15.89 9.86
CA HIS A 299 -12.06 16.60 8.74
C HIS A 299 -11.04 17.64 9.21
N ALA A 300 -11.39 18.48 10.18
CA ALA A 300 -10.48 19.46 10.76
C ALA A 300 -9.22 18.80 11.35
N ARG A 301 -9.38 17.69 12.07
CA ARG A 301 -8.26 16.87 12.59
C ARG A 301 -7.33 16.41 11.46
N VAL A 302 -7.88 15.83 10.39
CA VAL A 302 -7.07 15.31 9.28
C VAL A 302 -6.33 16.41 8.54
N ILE A 303 -7.00 17.51 8.19
CA ILE A 303 -6.37 18.62 7.46
C ILE A 303 -5.30 19.31 8.30
N THR A 304 -5.43 19.28 9.63
CA THR A 304 -4.48 19.89 10.56
C THR A 304 -3.31 18.98 10.93
N GLU A 305 -3.43 17.65 10.83
CA GLU A 305 -2.37 16.77 11.37
C GLU A 305 -2.05 15.53 10.53
N HIS A 306 -2.92 15.13 9.61
CA HIS A 306 -2.86 13.80 8.99
C HIS A 306 -2.94 13.85 7.46
N THR A 307 -2.15 14.75 6.86
CA THR A 307 -1.97 14.85 5.41
C THR A 307 -0.67 14.20 4.96
N TYR A 308 -0.62 13.72 3.72
CA TYR A 308 0.61 13.14 3.16
C TYR A 308 1.76 14.15 3.10
N GLU A 309 1.47 15.43 2.85
CA GLU A 309 2.47 16.49 2.88
C GLU A 309 3.18 16.56 4.24
N ARG A 310 2.44 16.35 5.36
CA ARG A 310 3.05 16.29 6.70
C ARG A 310 3.89 15.04 6.89
N ARG A 311 3.36 13.86 6.57
CA ARG A 311 4.09 12.58 6.70
C ARG A 311 5.39 12.59 5.90
N ILE A 312 5.31 13.07 4.65
CA ILE A 312 6.47 13.19 3.78
C ILE A 312 7.46 14.21 4.33
N SER A 313 6.99 15.37 4.82
CA SER A 313 7.89 16.37 5.43
C SER A 313 8.65 15.79 6.62
N GLU A 314 7.99 15.04 7.51
CA GLU A 314 8.63 14.35 8.64
C GLU A 314 9.70 13.34 8.18
N ILE A 315 9.39 12.57 7.13
CA ILE A 315 10.35 11.63 6.51
C ILE A 315 11.55 12.38 5.94
N LEU A 316 11.34 13.46 5.21
CA LEU A 316 12.42 14.26 4.63
C LEU A 316 13.30 14.91 5.71
N GLU A 317 12.70 15.40 6.79
CA GLU A 317 13.45 15.91 7.95
C GLU A 317 14.33 14.83 8.57
N LYS A 318 13.79 13.60 8.73
CA LYS A 318 14.55 12.45 9.26
C LYS A 318 15.75 12.09 8.38
N LEU A 319 15.65 12.29 7.07
CA LEU A 319 16.69 11.97 6.09
C LEU A 319 17.74 13.06 5.93
N ARG A 320 17.48 14.28 6.39
CA ARG A 320 18.35 15.44 6.19
C ARG A 320 19.82 15.18 6.58
N PRO A 321 20.16 14.55 7.74
CA PRO A 321 21.56 14.27 8.09
C PRO A 321 22.24 13.33 7.09
N LEU A 322 21.51 12.30 6.62
CA LEU A 322 22.04 11.33 5.66
C LEU A 322 22.25 11.96 4.28
N GLN A 323 21.29 12.77 3.81
CA GLN A 323 21.41 13.52 2.57
C GLN A 323 22.63 14.45 2.59
N ALA A 324 22.86 15.14 3.71
CA ALA A 324 24.04 15.98 3.89
C ALA A 324 25.34 15.17 3.81
N ALA A 325 25.40 14.01 4.49
CA ALA A 325 26.57 13.13 4.47
C ALA A 325 26.87 12.53 3.09
N ARG A 326 25.84 12.25 2.28
CA ARG A 326 26.00 11.69 0.92
C ARG A 326 26.25 12.70 -0.18
N LYS A 327 26.09 13.99 0.09
CA LYS A 327 26.25 15.05 -0.93
C LYS A 327 27.63 15.03 -1.61
N THR A 328 28.66 14.55 -0.91
CA THR A 328 30.04 14.45 -1.43
C THR A 328 30.35 13.11 -2.11
N GLN A 329 29.42 12.15 -2.09
CA GLN A 329 29.61 10.85 -2.73
C GLN A 329 29.69 11.03 -4.25
N LEU A 330 30.64 10.33 -4.89
CA LEU A 330 30.80 10.38 -6.34
C LEU A 330 29.66 9.63 -7.04
N TRP A 331 29.20 10.17 -8.16
CA TRP A 331 28.25 9.49 -9.03
C TRP A 331 29.00 8.53 -9.95
N ALA A 332 29.10 7.27 -9.52
CA ALA A 332 29.76 6.18 -10.26
C ALA A 332 28.76 5.13 -10.80
N LEU A 333 27.46 5.43 -10.72
CA LEU A 333 26.41 4.50 -11.13
C LEU A 333 26.49 4.17 -12.63
N SER A 334 26.60 2.88 -12.94
CA SER A 334 26.58 2.34 -14.30
C SER A 334 25.64 1.15 -14.40
N VAL A 335 24.90 1.05 -15.51
CA VAL A 335 24.00 -0.08 -15.79
C VAL A 335 24.80 -1.38 -15.96
N ASP A 336 26.02 -1.30 -16.48
CA ASP A 336 26.91 -2.46 -16.71
C ASP A 336 27.27 -3.18 -15.40
N ALA A 337 27.23 -2.48 -14.26
CA ALA A 337 27.48 -3.08 -12.96
C ALA A 337 26.42 -4.12 -12.56
N LEU A 338 25.26 -4.16 -13.24
CA LEU A 338 24.22 -5.17 -13.03
C LEU A 338 24.42 -6.43 -13.91
N ALA A 339 25.39 -6.45 -14.83
CA ALA A 339 25.55 -7.52 -15.82
C ALA A 339 25.58 -8.94 -15.21
N ALA A 340 26.33 -9.13 -14.11
CA ALA A 340 26.40 -10.42 -13.43
C ALA A 340 25.05 -10.83 -12.81
N ALA A 341 24.28 -9.89 -12.27
CA ALA A 341 22.95 -10.16 -11.72
C ALA A 341 21.95 -10.52 -12.84
N VAL A 342 22.03 -9.83 -13.98
CA VAL A 342 21.25 -10.13 -15.18
C VAL A 342 21.54 -11.54 -15.70
N GLU A 343 22.82 -11.92 -15.78
CA GLU A 343 23.23 -13.27 -16.20
C GLU A 343 22.66 -14.33 -15.24
N GLN A 344 22.80 -14.15 -13.93
CA GLN A 344 22.23 -15.06 -12.92
C GLN A 344 20.71 -15.21 -13.03
N HIS A 345 20.00 -14.11 -13.31
CA HIS A 345 18.56 -14.12 -13.50
C HIS A 345 18.17 -14.95 -14.73
N ARG A 346 18.80 -14.64 -15.87
CA ARG A 346 18.47 -15.22 -17.19
C ARG A 346 19.03 -16.62 -17.40
N HIS A 347 19.92 -17.11 -16.54
CA HIS A 347 20.44 -18.46 -16.62
C HIS A 347 19.30 -19.48 -16.43
N LYS A 348 18.75 -20.03 -17.53
CA LYS A 348 17.51 -20.82 -17.48
C LYS A 348 17.66 -22.22 -16.87
N GLY A 349 18.86 -22.83 -16.90
CA GLY A 349 19.21 -24.11 -16.26
C GLY A 349 18.05 -25.11 -16.10
N PHE A 350 17.88 -25.65 -14.88
CA PHE A 350 16.71 -26.47 -14.51
C PHE A 350 15.44 -25.64 -14.26
N ALA A 351 15.56 -24.33 -14.07
CA ALA A 351 14.46 -23.43 -13.71
C ALA A 351 13.33 -23.44 -14.76
N GLY A 352 13.67 -23.46 -16.06
CA GLY A 352 12.66 -23.53 -17.12
C GLY A 352 11.78 -24.79 -17.05
N ARG A 353 12.38 -25.96 -16.75
CA ARG A 353 11.63 -27.22 -16.59
C ARG A 353 10.79 -27.20 -15.32
N LEU A 354 11.33 -26.67 -14.23
CA LEU A 354 10.63 -26.52 -12.96
C LEU A 354 9.37 -25.65 -13.12
N ARG A 355 9.45 -24.54 -13.86
CA ARG A 355 8.29 -23.68 -14.15
C ARG A 355 7.16 -24.47 -14.80
N SER A 356 7.45 -25.18 -15.88
CA SER A 356 6.44 -25.94 -16.65
C SER A 356 5.79 -27.04 -15.79
N LEU A 357 6.58 -27.74 -14.97
CA LEU A 357 6.08 -28.75 -14.05
C LEU A 357 5.14 -28.15 -12.99
N LEU A 358 5.53 -27.03 -12.37
CA LEU A 358 4.70 -26.36 -11.38
C LEU A 358 3.40 -25.85 -11.99
N ILE A 359 3.45 -25.21 -13.16
CA ILE A 359 2.23 -24.74 -13.85
C ILE A 359 1.32 -25.91 -14.20
N ALA A 360 1.86 -27.00 -14.75
CA ALA A 360 1.06 -28.18 -15.08
C ALA A 360 0.37 -28.77 -13.83
N ALA A 361 1.14 -28.98 -12.75
CA ALA A 361 0.61 -29.54 -11.51
C ALA A 361 -0.49 -28.66 -10.88
N PHE A 362 -0.27 -27.36 -10.79
CA PHE A 362 -1.27 -26.44 -10.22
C PHE A 362 -2.45 -26.20 -11.15
N SER A 363 -2.27 -26.28 -12.47
CA SER A 363 -3.39 -26.15 -13.42
C SER A 363 -4.32 -27.36 -13.39
N LEU A 364 -3.82 -28.56 -13.03
CA LEU A 364 -4.67 -29.73 -12.79
C LEU A 364 -5.62 -29.52 -11.60
N VAL A 365 -5.21 -28.77 -10.58
CA VAL A 365 -6.00 -28.54 -9.36
C VAL A 365 -6.86 -27.29 -9.45
N PHE A 366 -6.31 -26.20 -9.99
CA PHE A 366 -6.94 -24.87 -9.97
C PHE A 366 -7.44 -24.39 -11.34
N GLY A 367 -7.27 -25.19 -12.39
CA GLY A 367 -7.61 -24.82 -13.77
C GLY A 367 -6.55 -23.94 -14.44
N SER A 368 -6.67 -23.76 -15.75
CA SER A 368 -5.68 -23.06 -16.59
C SER A 368 -5.49 -21.58 -16.25
N GLU A 369 -6.53 -20.88 -15.76
CA GLU A 369 -6.45 -19.46 -15.43
C GLU A 369 -5.86 -19.17 -14.04
N ARG A 370 -6.07 -20.06 -13.07
CA ARG A 370 -5.61 -19.87 -11.68
C ARG A 370 -4.35 -20.66 -11.37
N GLY A 371 -4.10 -21.76 -12.10
CA GLY A 371 -2.93 -22.62 -11.95
C GLY A 371 -1.59 -21.86 -11.96
N PRO A 372 -1.30 -21.00 -12.97
CA PRO A 372 -0.06 -20.24 -13.02
C PRO A 372 0.13 -19.30 -11.81
N ARG A 373 -0.93 -18.58 -11.40
CA ARG A 373 -0.88 -17.68 -10.23
C ARG A 373 -0.69 -18.43 -8.91
N ALA A 374 -1.26 -19.63 -8.80
CA ALA A 374 -1.10 -20.51 -7.66
C ALA A 374 0.32 -21.10 -7.60
N ALA A 375 0.88 -21.53 -8.74
CA ALA A 375 2.26 -22.00 -8.86
C ALA A 375 3.28 -20.90 -8.47
N ARG A 376 3.07 -19.67 -8.94
CA ARG A 376 3.88 -18.51 -8.53
C ARG A 376 3.75 -18.25 -7.02
N ARG A 377 2.52 -18.25 -6.47
CA ARG A 377 2.31 -18.06 -5.02
C ARG A 377 3.06 -19.12 -4.22
N PHE A 378 2.90 -20.38 -4.59
CA PHE A 378 3.57 -21.50 -3.94
C PHE A 378 5.10 -21.33 -3.98
N SER A 379 5.64 -20.98 -5.14
CA SER A 379 7.08 -20.78 -5.31
C SER A 379 7.61 -19.63 -4.46
N TYR A 380 6.86 -18.53 -4.37
CA TYR A 380 7.20 -17.41 -3.50
C TYR A 380 7.17 -17.82 -2.02
N GLU A 381 6.07 -18.43 -1.58
CA GLU A 381 5.88 -18.88 -0.20
C GLU A 381 6.99 -19.85 0.25
N LEU A 382 7.39 -20.78 -0.61
CA LEU A 382 8.50 -21.69 -0.34
C LEU A 382 9.84 -20.95 -0.31
N SER A 383 10.07 -20.06 -1.28
CA SER A 383 11.34 -19.34 -1.43
C SER A 383 11.67 -18.48 -0.21
N TRP A 384 10.75 -17.62 0.25
CA TRP A 384 11.09 -16.71 1.35
C TRP A 384 11.29 -17.44 2.68
N ARG A 385 10.59 -18.56 2.91
CA ARG A 385 10.76 -19.37 4.13
C ARG A 385 12.09 -20.12 4.16
N LEU A 386 12.55 -20.63 3.02
CA LEU A 386 13.78 -21.43 2.94
C LEU A 386 15.03 -20.60 2.64
N ALA A 387 14.89 -19.57 1.80
CA ALA A 387 16.02 -18.80 1.28
C ALA A 387 16.04 -17.33 1.75
N GLY A 388 15.03 -16.88 2.50
CA GLY A 388 14.97 -15.53 3.08
C GLY A 388 15.20 -14.43 2.04
N ALA A 389 16.14 -13.53 2.34
CA ALA A 389 16.58 -12.41 1.50
C ALA A 389 16.94 -12.82 0.06
N THR A 390 17.42 -14.04 -0.18
CA THR A 390 17.76 -14.50 -1.55
C THR A 390 16.55 -14.53 -2.48
N THR A 391 15.32 -14.58 -1.95
CA THR A 391 14.07 -14.53 -2.73
C THR A 391 13.95 -13.25 -3.55
N TYR A 392 14.48 -12.14 -3.03
CA TYR A 392 14.35 -10.80 -3.59
C TYR A 392 15.60 -10.34 -4.37
N ARG A 393 16.55 -11.26 -4.54
CA ARG A 393 17.76 -11.05 -5.36
C ARG A 393 17.51 -11.47 -6.80
N ALA A 394 18.38 -11.05 -7.72
CA ALA A 394 18.29 -11.43 -9.13
C ALA A 394 18.25 -12.96 -9.36
N ARG A 395 18.96 -13.71 -8.50
CA ARG A 395 18.99 -15.19 -8.50
C ARG A 395 17.76 -15.85 -7.88
N GLY A 396 16.86 -15.08 -7.26
CA GLY A 396 15.67 -15.53 -6.57
C GLY A 396 14.74 -16.34 -7.47
N LEU A 397 14.29 -17.50 -6.98
CA LEU A 397 13.56 -18.46 -7.79
C LEU A 397 12.22 -17.90 -8.33
N PRO A 398 11.36 -17.24 -7.52
CA PRO A 398 10.06 -16.76 -8.01
C PRO A 398 10.21 -15.76 -9.17
N GLY A 399 11.12 -14.80 -9.04
CA GLY A 399 11.39 -13.81 -10.07
C GLY A 399 11.86 -14.43 -11.38
N ARG A 400 12.71 -15.45 -11.30
CA ARG A 400 13.23 -16.17 -12.49
C ARG A 400 12.20 -17.03 -13.19
N LEU A 401 11.17 -17.48 -12.48
CA LEU A 401 10.16 -18.39 -13.01
C LEU A 401 8.89 -17.66 -13.49
N PHE A 402 8.50 -16.54 -12.87
CA PHE A 402 7.14 -16.03 -13.01
C PHE A 402 7.05 -14.52 -13.23
N TYR A 403 7.69 -13.98 -14.26
CA TYR A 403 7.57 -12.54 -14.54
C TYR A 403 6.12 -12.12 -14.86
N ALA A 404 5.46 -12.79 -15.81
CA ALA A 404 4.12 -12.42 -16.27
C ALA A 404 3.01 -12.63 -15.22
N GLU A 405 3.19 -13.59 -14.31
CA GLU A 405 2.21 -13.91 -13.27
C GLU A 405 2.41 -13.13 -11.95
N SER A 406 3.45 -12.28 -11.86
CA SER A 406 3.86 -11.55 -10.65
C SER A 406 3.25 -10.17 -10.48
#